data_AF-A0A955J2U2-F1
#
_entry.id   AF-A0A955J2U2-F1
#
_cell.length_a   1.000
_cell.length_b   1.000
_cell.length_c   1.000
_cell.angle_alpha   90.00
_cell.angle_beta   90.00
_cell.angle_gamma   90.00
#
_symmetry.space_group_name_H-M   'P 1'
#
loop_
_entity.id
_entity.type
_entity.pdbx_description
1 polymer ?
#
loop_
_entity_poly.entity_id
_entity_poly.type
_entity_poly.pdbx_seq_one_letter_code
_entity_poly.pdbx_strand_id
1 'polypeptide(L)' 'MAISPQCDICSSELAEFGAILLSPPNNDGLVRKLHVCTACYKSLCETYNIEDIMAG' A
#
# COMPACT_ATOMS: atom_id res chain seq x y z
N MET A 1 -14.31 18.88 1.17
CA MET A 1 -14.19 17.77 0.21
C MET A 1 -12.98 16.97 0.63
N ALA A 2 -13.19 15.78 1.19
CA ALA A 2 -12.07 14.89 1.51
C ALA A 2 -11.64 14.25 0.18
N ILE A 3 -10.39 14.47 -0.22
CA ILE A 3 -9.81 13.78 -1.37
C ILE A 3 -9.67 12.33 -0.94
N SER A 4 -10.57 11.47 -1.39
CA SER A 4 -10.51 10.04 -1.14
C SER A 4 -9.30 9.49 -1.89
N PRO A 5 -8.31 8.93 -1.18
CA PRO A 5 -7.13 8.41 -1.85
C PRO A 5 -7.55 7.23 -2.75
N GLN A 6 -6.95 7.12 -3.93
CA GLN A 6 -7.18 5.99 -4.83
C GLN A 6 -6.11 4.93 -4.60
N CYS A 7 -6.46 3.67 -4.79
CA CYS A 7 -5.50 2.58 -4.78
C CYS A 7 -4.57 2.71 -6.00
N ASP A 8 -3.26 2.79 -5.78
CA ASP A 8 -2.27 2.92 -6.85
C ASP A 8 -2.15 1.64 -7.73
N ILE A 9 -2.79 0.53 -7.32
CA ILE A 9 -2.77 -0.75 -8.06
C ILE A 9 -4.05 -0.94 -8.90
N CYS A 10 -5.22 -0.84 -8.27
CA CYS A 10 -6.50 -1.10 -8.95
C CYS A 10 -7.29 0.16 -9.32
N SER A 11 -6.79 1.35 -8.97
CA SER A 11 -7.45 2.65 -9.17
C SER A 11 -8.82 2.80 -8.48
N SER A 12 -9.25 1.82 -7.68
CA SER A 12 -10.47 1.92 -6.89
C SER A 12 -10.32 2.97 -5.78
N GLU A 13 -11.41 3.68 -5.50
CA GLU A 13 -11.49 4.61 -4.39
C GLU A 13 -11.33 3.86 -3.06
N LEU A 14 -10.45 4.35 -2.18
CA LEU A 14 -10.23 3.75 -0.86
C LEU A 14 -11.37 4.17 0.08
N ALA A 15 -12.37 3.29 0.20
CA ALA A 15 -13.39 3.42 1.25
C ALA A 15 -12.80 3.14 2.65
N GLU A 16 -11.77 2.30 2.72
CA GLU A 16 -11.03 1.95 3.93
C GLU A 16 -9.53 2.01 3.65
N PHE A 17 -8.74 2.48 4.63
CA PHE A 17 -7.29 2.48 4.53
C PHE A 17 -6.77 1.03 4.61
N GLY A 18 -6.18 0.54 3.52
CA GLY A 18 -5.52 -0.77 3.49
C GLY A 18 -4.09 -0.67 4.03
N ALA A 19 -3.15 -0.36 3.14
CA ALA A 19 -1.74 -0.21 3.47
C ALA A 19 -1.10 0.98 2.75
N ILE A 20 -0.04 1.52 3.35
CA ILE A 20 0.89 2.44 2.68
C ILE A 20 2.19 1.69 2.47
N LEU A 21 2.58 1.48 1.21
CA LEU A 21 3.86 0.86 0.86
C LEU A 21 4.88 1.93 0.54
N LEU A 22 6.09 1.78 1.09
CA LEU A 22 7.22 2.67 0.87
C LEU A 22 8.33 1.91 0.16
N SER A 23 8.85 2.48 -0.93
CA SER A 23 10.06 1.97 -1.56
C SER A 23 11.29 2.28 -0.69
N PRO A 24 12.40 1.56 -0.89
CA PRO A 24 13.71 2.05 -0.47
C PRO A 24 13.95 3.47 -1.02
N PRO A 25 14.75 4.29 -0.32
CA PRO A 25 15.14 5.60 -0.81
C PRO A 25 15.99 5.46 -2.09
N ASN A 26 15.83 6.39 -3.02
CA ASN A 26 16.69 6.51 -4.20
C ASN A 26 18.01 7.24 -3.85
N ASN A 27 18.85 7.49 -4.86
CA ASN A 27 20.14 8.17 -4.69
C ASN A 27 20.02 9.61 -4.16
N ASP A 28 18.85 10.23 -4.28
CA ASP A 28 18.55 11.57 -3.75
C ASP A 28 17.92 11.51 -2.35
N GLY A 29 17.81 10.33 -1.74
CA GLY A 29 17.17 10.12 -0.44
C GLY A 29 15.63 10.17 -0.49
N LEU A 30 15.02 10.10 -1.67
CA LEU A 30 13.57 10.17 -1.85
C LEU A 30 12.94 8.78 -1.88
N VAL A 31 11.78 8.63 -1.22
CA VAL A 31 10.98 7.40 -1.22
C VAL A 31 9.72 7.55 -2.08
N ARG A 32 9.32 6.48 -2.76
CA ARG A 32 8.02 6.39 -3.41
C ARG A 32 7.00 5.83 -2.42
N LYS A 33 5.85 6.49 -2.30
CA LYS A 33 4.71 6.02 -1.50
C LYS A 33 3.60 5.50 -2.41
N LEU A 34 2.96 4.40 -2.02
CA LEU A 34 1.80 3.83 -2.69
C LEU A 34 0.68 3.62 -1.66
N HIS A 35 -0.52 4.09 -1.96
CA HIS A 35 -1.74 3.78 -1.23
C HIS A 35 -2.35 2.52 -1.85
N VAL A 36 -2.57 1.51 -1.02
CA VAL A 36 -3.05 0.20 -1.48
C VAL A 36 -4.29 -0.18 -0.69
N CYS A 37 -5.33 -0.62 -1.38
CA CYS A 37 -6.53 -1.13 -0.73
C CYS A 37 -6.26 -2.48 -0.07
N THR A 38 -7.08 -2.86 0.92
CA THR A 38 -6.94 -4.13 1.65
C THR A 38 -6.90 -5.35 0.73
N ALA A 39 -7.67 -5.34 -0.37
CA ALA A 39 -7.69 -6.44 -1.33
C ALA A 39 -6.34 -6.58 -2.06
N CYS A 40 -5.81 -5.48 -2.62
CA CYS A 40 -4.51 -5.50 -3.29
C CYS A 40 -3.38 -5.81 -2.31
N TYR A 41 -3.47 -5.35 -1.06
CA TYR A 41 -2.49 -5.67 -0.02
C TYR A 41 -2.47 -7.17 0.29
N LYS A 42 -3.65 -7.81 0.46
CA LYS A 42 -3.74 -9.27 0.66
C LYS A 42 -3.09 -10.05 -0.49
N SER A 43 -3.37 -9.68 -1.75
CA SER A 43 -2.75 -10.31 -2.90
C SER A 43 -1.22 -10.16 -2.91
N LEU A 44 -0.70 -9.01 -2.47
CA LEU A 44 0.73 -8.81 -2.32
C LEU A 44 1.31 -9.71 -1.21
N CYS A 45 0.64 -9.81 -0.06
CA CYS A 45 1.08 -10.70 1.02
C CYS A 45 1.12 -12.16 0.59
N GLU A 46 0.13 -12.62 -0.17
CA GLU A 46 0.11 -13.97 -0.75
C GLU A 46 1.24 -14.18 -1.77
N THR A 47 1.48 -13.19 -2.64
CA THR A 47 2.51 -13.28 -3.70
C THR A 47 3.92 -13.31 -3.13
N TYR A 48 4.17 -12.55 -2.08
CA TYR A 48 5.50 -12.34 -1.50
C TYR A 48 5.72 -13.07 -0.17
N ASN A 49 4.78 -13.95 0.24
CA ASN A 49 4.80 -14.65 1.53
C ASN A 49 5.10 -13.70 2.70
N ILE A 50 4.42 -12.55 2.71
CA ILE A 50 4.55 -11.59 3.81
C ILE A 50 3.68 -12.11 4.96
N GLU A 51 4.26 -12.94 5.83
CA GLU A 51 3.63 -13.36 7.07
C GLU A 51 3.54 -12.16 8.03
N ASP A 52 2.37 -11.95 8.63
CA ASP A 52 2.01 -10.82 9.49
C ASP A 52 3.15 -10.34 10.40
N ILE A 53 3.79 -9.22 10.01
CA ILE A 53 4.61 -8.41 10.92
C ILE A 53 3.69 -7.68 11.94
N MET A 54 2.36 -7.81 11.80
CA MET A 54 1.35 -7.18 12.65
C MET A 54 0.74 -8.12 13.70
N ALA A 55 1.47 -9.14 14.16
CA ALA A 55 1.21 -9.74 15.47
C ALA A 55 1.79 -8.83 16.57
N GLY A 56 1.12 -7.71 16.83
CA GLY A 56 1.38 -6.79 17.93
C GLY A 56 0.15 -6.69 18.83
#